data_AF-A0A8H6FDI6-F1
#
_entry.id   AF-A0A8H6FDI6-F1
#
_cell.length_a   1.000
_cell.length_b   1.000
_cell.length_c   1.000
_cell.angle_alpha   90.00
_cell.angle_beta   90.00
_cell.angle_gamma   90.00
#
_symmetry.space_group_name_H-M   'P 1'
#
loop_
_entity.id
_entity.type
_entity.pdbx_description
1 polymer ?
#
loop_
_entity_poly.entity_id
_entity_poly.type
_entity_poly.pdbx_seq_one_letter_code
_entity_poly.pdbx_strand_id
1 'polypeptide(L)'
;MITRVLARCPRTLISAPTRSNATPIHLCRQPRVLPSITQPHLRRTFAAKTSADEQVEELQELYATAKDEFEIASEETEKKTVYAADDRAAAQEELAKFKEAYEKAINSADGEQIKNRIGSRVRELERAVEAMEEMAMED
;
A
#
# COMPACT_ATOMS: atom_id res chain seq x y z
N MET A 1 -23.79 -50.29 -1.24
CA MET A 1 -23.23 -49.87 0.07
C MET A 1 -21.75 -50.19 0.08
N ILE A 2 -20.88 -49.22 -0.24
CA ILE A 2 -19.42 -49.38 -0.10
C ILE A 2 -18.87 -48.05 0.42
N THR A 3 -18.64 -48.01 1.72
CA THR A 3 -17.96 -46.94 2.47
C THR A 3 -16.48 -46.92 2.11
N ARG A 4 -15.98 -45.79 1.61
CA ARG A 4 -14.52 -45.55 1.48
C ARG A 4 -14.05 -44.71 2.66
N VAL A 5 -13.22 -45.39 3.45
CA VAL A 5 -12.49 -44.94 4.63
C VAL A 5 -11.52 -43.80 4.28
N LEU A 6 -11.67 -42.67 4.96
CA LEU A 6 -10.64 -41.64 5.13
C LEU A 6 -9.62 -42.12 6.16
N ALA A 7 -8.32 -42.09 5.83
CA ALA A 7 -7.22 -41.82 6.76
C ALA A 7 -5.87 -42.10 6.10
N ARG A 8 -4.95 -41.11 6.16
CA ARG A 8 -3.46 -41.17 6.15
C ARG A 8 -2.96 -39.80 5.66
N CYS A 9 -1.99 -39.11 6.24
CA CYS A 9 -1.02 -39.38 7.29
C CYS A 9 -0.56 -38.03 7.90
N PRO A 10 -0.03 -38.01 9.14
CA PRO A 10 0.36 -36.80 9.86
C PRO A 10 1.73 -36.22 9.44
N ARG A 11 1.83 -34.90 9.65
CA ARG A 11 3.01 -34.02 9.58
C ARG A 11 4.25 -34.63 10.24
N THR A 12 5.31 -34.79 9.47
CA THR A 12 6.66 -35.07 9.97
C THR A 12 7.33 -33.79 10.47
N LEU A 13 7.65 -33.79 11.76
CA LEU A 13 8.56 -32.85 12.42
C LEU A 13 10.00 -33.16 12.01
N ILE A 14 10.77 -32.14 11.58
CA ILE A 14 12.20 -32.28 11.33
C ILE A 14 12.95 -31.50 12.42
N SER A 15 13.65 -32.29 13.23
CA SER A 15 14.55 -31.88 14.32
C SER A 15 15.83 -31.28 13.75
N ALA A 16 16.27 -30.14 14.31
CA ALA A 16 17.55 -29.50 14.00
C ALA A 16 18.73 -30.24 14.66
N PRO A 17 19.88 -30.39 13.98
CA PRO A 17 21.10 -30.89 14.59
C PRO A 17 22.01 -29.79 15.17
N THR A 18 22.70 -30.22 16.22
CA THR A 18 23.72 -29.59 17.06
C THR A 18 25.01 -29.19 16.32
N ARG A 19 25.73 -28.16 16.79
CA ARG A 19 27.08 -28.30 17.39
C ARG A 19 27.71 -26.96 17.78
N SER A 20 28.18 -26.94 19.02
CA SER A 20 29.16 -26.01 19.57
C SER A 20 30.51 -26.22 18.91
N ASN A 21 31.24 -25.15 18.60
CA ASN A 21 32.70 -25.19 18.42
C ASN A 21 33.30 -23.84 18.83
N ALA A 22 34.04 -23.87 19.93
CA ALA A 22 34.85 -22.79 20.44
C ALA A 22 36.09 -22.58 19.54
N THR A 23 36.42 -21.33 19.23
CA THR A 23 37.67 -20.94 18.56
C THR A 23 38.60 -20.21 19.54
N PRO A 24 39.92 -20.53 19.54
CA PRO A 24 40.89 -19.90 20.42
C PRO A 24 41.26 -18.48 19.98
N ILE A 25 41.49 -17.62 20.97
CA ILE A 25 41.89 -16.21 20.80
C ILE A 25 43.39 -16.16 20.47
N HIS A 26 43.72 -15.93 19.20
CA HIS A 26 45.07 -15.56 18.79
C HIS A 26 45.20 -14.03 18.77
N LEU A 27 45.83 -13.46 19.80
CA LEU A 27 46.33 -12.08 19.78
C LEU A 27 47.54 -12.00 18.83
N CYS A 28 47.29 -11.72 17.56
CA CYS A 28 48.33 -11.24 16.65
C CYS A 28 48.18 -9.73 16.48
N ARG A 29 49.05 -9.00 17.17
CA ARG A 29 49.23 -7.55 17.11
C ARG A 29 49.67 -7.15 15.70
N GLN A 30 48.79 -6.54 14.91
CA GLN A 30 49.16 -5.89 13.66
C GLN A 30 49.23 -4.37 13.83
N PRO A 31 50.24 -3.68 13.26
CA PRO A 31 50.26 -2.23 13.17
C PRO A 31 49.15 -1.77 12.22
N ARG A 32 48.19 -1.00 12.74
CA ARG A 32 47.07 -0.45 11.99
C ARG A 32 47.57 0.74 11.15
N VAL A 33 47.91 0.49 9.90
CA VAL A 33 48.04 1.56 8.89
C VAL A 33 46.62 1.97 8.49
N LEU A 34 46.25 3.23 8.75
CA LEU A 34 44.97 3.78 8.34
C LEU A 34 45.02 4.06 6.83
N PRO A 35 44.19 3.42 5.97
CA PRO A 35 43.99 3.93 4.64
C PRO A 35 43.20 5.25 4.76
N SER A 36 43.75 6.32 4.20
CA SER A 36 43.04 7.59 4.04
C SER A 36 41.89 7.34 3.05
N ILE A 37 40.69 7.08 3.58
CA ILE A 37 39.47 7.01 2.79
C ILE A 37 39.11 8.46 2.46
N THR A 38 39.64 8.97 1.35
CA THR A 38 39.02 10.10 0.66
C THR A 38 37.64 9.63 0.21
N GLN A 39 36.63 9.90 1.03
CA GLN A 39 35.24 9.64 0.69
C GLN A 39 34.93 10.42 -0.59
N PRO A 40 34.67 9.77 -1.74
CA PRO A 40 34.02 10.45 -2.83
C PRO A 40 32.63 10.77 -2.31
N HIS A 41 32.45 12.05 -2.03
CA HIS A 41 31.20 12.72 -1.71
C HIS A 41 30.15 12.17 -2.67
N LEU A 42 29.33 11.25 -2.14
CA LEU A 42 28.15 10.72 -2.82
C LEU A 42 27.33 11.95 -3.17
N ARG A 43 27.42 12.36 -4.44
CA ARG A 43 26.54 13.39 -4.98
C ARG A 43 25.15 12.81 -4.87
N ARG A 44 24.45 13.23 -3.81
CA ARG A 44 23.01 13.07 -3.67
C ARG A 44 22.41 13.77 -4.87
N THR A 45 22.15 13.02 -5.93
CA THR A 45 21.41 13.51 -7.08
C THR A 45 20.00 13.73 -6.59
N PHE A 46 19.67 14.99 -6.29
CA PHE A 46 18.29 15.40 -6.17
C PHE A 46 17.67 15.13 -7.55
N ALA A 47 16.88 14.06 -7.64
CA ALA A 47 16.11 13.77 -8.84
C ALA A 47 15.15 14.95 -9.04
N ALA A 48 15.22 15.58 -10.22
CA ALA A 48 14.22 16.56 -10.61
C ALA A 48 12.85 15.88 -10.65
N LYS A 49 11.81 16.56 -10.16
CA LYS A 49 10.43 16.07 -10.26
C LYS A 49 10.11 15.77 -11.72
N THR A 50 9.63 14.56 -11.98
CA THR A 50 9.22 14.13 -13.32
C THR A 50 7.77 14.52 -13.57
N SER A 51 7.34 14.54 -14.83
CA SER A 51 5.92 14.74 -15.17
C SER A 51 5.01 13.71 -14.48
N ALA A 52 5.48 12.46 -14.36
CA ALA A 52 4.80 11.43 -13.58
C ALA A 52 4.59 11.82 -12.10
N ASP A 53 5.56 12.50 -11.49
CA ASP A 53 5.46 12.91 -10.09
C ASP A 53 4.41 14.02 -9.92
N GLU A 54 4.28 14.94 -10.88
CA GLU A 54 3.23 15.96 -10.88
C GLU A 54 1.83 15.34 -10.95
N GLN A 55 1.62 14.37 -11.86
CA GLN A 55 0.35 13.66 -11.97
C GLN A 55 0.04 12.85 -10.69
N VAL A 56 1.07 12.28 -10.06
CA VAL A 56 0.91 11.55 -8.80
C VAL A 56 0.55 12.50 -7.66
N GLU A 57 1.10 13.71 -7.61
CA GLU A 57 0.75 14.75 -6.63
C GLU A 57 -0.73 15.14 -6.78
N GLU A 58 -1.19 15.45 -8.00
CA GLU A 58 -2.62 15.76 -8.29
C GLU A 58 -3.56 14.62 -7.86
N LEU A 59 -3.21 13.37 -8.20
CA LEU A 59 -4.00 12.21 -7.81
C LEU A 59 -4.01 11.98 -6.29
N GLN A 60 -2.94 12.32 -5.59
CA GLN A 60 -2.90 12.22 -4.13
C GLN A 60 -3.76 13.28 -3.46
N GLU A 61 -3.83 14.49 -4.02
CA GLU A 61 -4.73 15.55 -3.55
C GLU A 61 -6.20 15.14 -3.73
N LEU A 62 -6.58 14.68 -4.93
CA LEU A 62 -7.95 14.19 -5.19
C LEU A 62 -8.32 13.01 -4.29
N TYR A 63 -7.38 12.09 -4.06
CA TYR A 63 -7.59 10.98 -3.14
C TYR A 63 -7.81 11.45 -1.70
N ALA A 64 -7.07 12.45 -1.23
CA ALA A 64 -7.24 12.99 0.12
C ALA A 64 -8.64 13.61 0.27
N THR A 65 -9.06 14.44 -0.68
CA THR A 65 -10.41 15.03 -0.68
C THR A 65 -11.50 13.96 -0.72
N ALA A 66 -11.40 12.99 -1.64
CA ALA A 66 -12.39 11.91 -1.74
C ALA A 66 -12.45 11.04 -0.47
N LYS A 67 -11.31 10.86 0.22
CA LYS A 67 -11.26 10.13 1.47
C LYS A 67 -11.91 10.91 2.63
N ASP A 68 -11.65 12.22 2.71
CA ASP A 68 -12.26 13.06 3.75
C ASP A 68 -13.80 13.07 3.61
N GLU A 69 -14.32 13.21 2.38
CA GLU A 69 -15.77 13.14 2.12
C GLU A 69 -16.35 11.75 2.41
N PHE A 70 -15.62 10.66 2.09
CA PHE A 70 -16.03 9.31 2.47
C PHE A 70 -16.12 9.15 4.00
N GLU A 71 -15.17 9.68 4.76
CA GLU A 71 -15.19 9.61 6.22
C GLU A 71 -16.42 10.34 6.78
N ILE A 72 -16.74 11.54 6.28
CA ILE A 72 -17.97 12.27 6.64
C ILE A 72 -19.21 11.43 6.31
N ALA A 73 -19.31 10.92 5.08
CA ALA A 73 -20.44 10.14 4.63
C ALA A 73 -20.66 8.87 5.47
N SER A 74 -19.57 8.18 5.83
CA SER A 74 -19.62 6.96 6.64
C SER A 74 -20.13 7.26 8.05
N GLU A 75 -19.64 8.32 8.70
CA GLU A 75 -20.07 8.72 10.03
C GLU A 75 -21.53 9.15 10.06
N GLU A 76 -21.98 9.90 9.06
CA GLU A 76 -23.36 10.40 8.99
C GLU A 76 -24.36 9.27 8.67
N THR A 77 -23.95 8.29 7.85
CA THR A 77 -24.71 7.06 7.59
C THR A 77 -24.87 6.25 8.88
N GLU A 78 -23.78 6.02 9.63
CA GLU A 78 -23.83 5.32 10.91
C GLU A 78 -24.71 6.03 11.95
N LYS A 79 -24.67 7.37 11.97
CA LYS A 79 -25.50 8.21 12.85
C LYS A 79 -26.95 8.35 12.39
N LYS A 80 -27.29 7.86 11.19
CA LYS A 80 -28.64 7.95 10.57
C LYS A 80 -29.16 9.38 10.53
N THR A 81 -28.30 10.32 10.13
CA THR A 81 -28.70 11.73 10.04
C THR A 81 -29.45 11.99 8.73
N VAL A 82 -30.09 13.16 8.67
CA VAL A 82 -30.82 13.60 7.46
C VAL A 82 -29.86 13.92 6.31
N TYR A 83 -28.58 14.23 6.62
CA TYR A 83 -27.58 14.62 5.64
C TYR A 83 -26.84 13.44 5.01
N ALA A 84 -26.95 12.24 5.59
CA ALA A 84 -26.27 11.03 5.13
C ALA A 84 -26.50 10.69 3.64
N ALA A 85 -27.62 11.09 3.04
CA ALA A 85 -27.85 10.90 1.61
C ALA A 85 -26.98 11.84 0.74
N ASP A 86 -26.91 13.11 1.13
CA ASP A 86 -26.15 14.13 0.40
C ASP A 86 -24.65 13.90 0.57
N ASP A 87 -24.20 13.52 1.77
CA ASP A 87 -22.78 13.24 2.04
C ASP A 87 -22.29 12.00 1.26
N ARG A 88 -23.11 10.95 1.16
CA ARG A 88 -22.79 9.79 0.29
C ARG A 88 -22.67 10.20 -1.17
N ALA A 89 -23.53 11.10 -1.65
CA ALA A 89 -23.44 11.60 -3.01
C ALA A 89 -22.15 12.42 -3.23
N ALA A 90 -21.74 13.23 -2.25
CA ALA A 90 -20.47 13.96 -2.29
C ALA A 90 -19.26 13.01 -2.38
N ALA A 91 -19.24 11.95 -1.56
CA ALA A 91 -18.18 10.94 -1.61
C ALA A 91 -18.12 10.22 -2.98
N GLN A 92 -19.27 9.90 -3.58
CA GLN A 92 -19.34 9.32 -4.93
C GLN A 92 -18.80 10.29 -6.00
N GLU A 93 -19.16 11.57 -5.91
CA GLU A 93 -18.74 12.58 -6.87
C GLU A 93 -17.21 12.77 -6.85
N GLU A 94 -16.62 12.89 -5.65
CA GLU A 94 -15.18 13.05 -5.51
C GLU A 94 -14.41 11.77 -5.91
N LEU A 95 -14.96 10.58 -5.60
CA LEU A 95 -14.41 9.32 -6.13
C LEU A 95 -14.46 9.27 -7.66
N ALA A 96 -15.54 9.75 -8.28
CA ALA A 96 -15.65 9.81 -9.74
C ALA A 96 -14.60 10.75 -10.35
N LYS A 97 -14.38 11.94 -9.77
CA LYS A 97 -13.32 12.88 -10.18
C LYS A 97 -11.93 12.24 -10.07
N PHE A 98 -11.66 11.55 -8.96
CA PHE A 98 -10.41 10.84 -8.75
C PHE A 98 -10.20 9.72 -9.79
N LYS A 99 -11.24 8.95 -10.11
CA LYS A 99 -11.18 7.90 -11.13
C LYS A 99 -10.97 8.45 -12.53
N GLU A 100 -11.66 9.52 -12.91
CA GLU A 100 -11.48 10.17 -14.21
C GLU A 100 -10.04 10.68 -14.37
N ALA A 101 -9.51 11.37 -13.35
CA ALA A 101 -8.12 11.82 -13.35
C ALA A 101 -7.14 10.65 -13.45
N TYR A 102 -7.40 9.56 -12.72
CA TYR A 102 -6.57 8.36 -12.76
C TYR A 102 -6.59 7.68 -14.14
N GLU A 103 -7.76 7.52 -14.76
CA GLU A 103 -7.90 6.97 -16.10
C GLU A 103 -7.16 7.81 -17.14
N LYS A 104 -7.27 9.13 -17.05
CA LYS A 104 -6.50 10.05 -17.90
C LYS A 104 -4.98 9.87 -17.68
N ALA A 105 -4.56 9.71 -16.43
CA ALA A 105 -3.16 9.58 -16.06
C ALA A 105 -2.55 8.25 -16.51
N ILE A 106 -3.26 7.12 -16.44
CA ILE A 106 -2.74 5.82 -16.89
C ILE A 106 -2.61 5.71 -18.42
N ASN A 107 -3.31 6.57 -19.17
CA ASN A 107 -3.19 6.67 -20.62
C ASN A 107 -2.00 7.55 -21.06
N SER A 108 -1.27 8.16 -20.12
CA SER A 108 -0.06 8.94 -20.41
C SER A 108 1.17 8.04 -20.62
N ALA A 109 2.28 8.63 -21.10
CA ALA A 109 3.55 7.92 -21.26
C ALA A 109 4.08 7.33 -19.93
N ASP A 110 3.70 7.92 -18.80
CA ASP A 110 4.13 7.53 -17.45
C ASP A 110 3.11 6.63 -16.72
N GLY A 111 2.09 6.15 -17.44
CA GLY A 111 0.94 5.46 -16.87
C GLY A 111 1.28 4.23 -16.01
N GLU A 112 2.34 3.49 -16.33
CA GLU A 112 2.76 2.33 -15.53
C GLU A 112 3.28 2.72 -14.14
N GLN A 113 4.03 3.82 -14.04
CA GLN A 113 4.51 4.34 -12.75
C GLN A 113 3.34 4.82 -11.88
N ILE A 114 2.41 5.55 -12.50
CA ILE A 114 1.21 6.08 -11.84
C ILE A 114 0.33 4.93 -11.35
N LYS A 115 0.09 3.93 -12.20
CA LYS A 115 -0.68 2.72 -11.87
C LYS A 115 -0.09 2.00 -10.66
N ASN A 116 1.23 1.83 -10.61
CA ASN A 116 1.89 1.15 -9.48
C ASN A 116 1.79 1.93 -8.17
N ARG A 117 1.76 3.27 -8.22
CA ARG A 117 1.70 4.13 -7.03
C ARG A 117 0.27 4.36 -6.53
N ILE A 118 -0.70 4.50 -7.43
CA ILE A 118 -2.06 4.95 -7.10
C ILE A 118 -3.11 3.85 -7.26
N GLY A 119 -2.83 2.80 -8.04
CA GLY A 119 -3.84 1.78 -8.37
C GLY A 119 -4.40 0.99 -7.19
N SER A 120 -3.67 0.87 -6.08
CA SER A 120 -4.22 0.28 -4.84
C SER A 120 -5.24 1.19 -4.17
N ARG A 121 -4.95 2.51 -4.12
CA ARG A 121 -5.80 3.52 -3.48
C ARG A 121 -7.16 3.64 -4.16
N VAL A 122 -7.17 3.60 -5.50
CA VAL A 122 -8.41 3.59 -6.30
C VAL A 122 -9.30 2.43 -5.90
N ARG A 123 -8.76 1.20 -5.90
CA ARG A 123 -9.53 0.00 -5.56
C ARG A 123 -9.99 -0.02 -4.11
N GLU A 124 -9.16 0.47 -3.20
CA GLU A 124 -9.50 0.53 -1.77
C GLU A 124 -10.69 1.48 -1.55
N LEU A 125 -10.63 2.69 -2.10
CA LEU A 125 -11.68 3.67 -1.92
C LEU A 125 -12.97 3.27 -2.66
N GLU A 126 -12.87 2.70 -3.86
CA GLU A 126 -14.03 2.14 -4.58
C GLU A 126 -14.76 1.08 -3.76
N ARG A 127 -14.02 0.14 -3.15
CA ARG A 127 -14.60 -0.92 -2.33
C ARG A 127 -15.20 -0.37 -1.04
N ALA A 128 -14.58 0.64 -0.44
CA ALA A 128 -15.08 1.28 0.75
C ALA A 128 -16.41 2.01 0.50
N VAL A 129 -16.49 2.78 -0.60
CA VAL A 129 -17.72 3.49 -1.01
C VAL A 129 -18.82 2.50 -1.38
N GLU A 130 -18.52 1.45 -2.16
CA GLU A 130 -19.47 0.38 -2.50
C GLU A 130 -20.05 -0.31 -1.25
N ALA A 131 -19.20 -0.66 -0.28
CA ALA A 131 -19.64 -1.28 0.97
C ALA A 131 -20.52 -0.34 1.82
N MET A 132 -20.20 0.95 1.87
CA MET A 132 -21.02 1.95 2.55
C MET A 132 -22.39 2.10 1.90
N GLU A 133 -22.46 2.11 0.57
CA GLU A 133 -23.73 2.16 -0.16
C GLU A 133 -24.59 0.92 0.09
N GLU A 134 -23.99 -0.26 0.12
CA GLU A 134 -24.67 -1.51 0.45
C GLU A 134 -25.30 -1.46 1.84
N MET A 135 -24.52 -1.07 2.87
CA MET A 135 -25.02 -0.92 4.23
C MET A 135 -26.18 0.07 4.32
N ALA A 136 -26.09 1.18 3.58
CA ALA A 136 -27.14 2.19 3.58
C ALA A 136 -28.43 1.79 2.83
N MET A 137 -28.38 0.74 2.00
CA MET A 137 -29.59 0.14 1.40
C MET A 137 -30.25 -0.90 2.30
N GLU A 138 -29.51 -1.45 3.27
CA GLU A 138 -30.00 -2.49 4.19
C GLU A 138 -30.65 -1.91 5.46
N ASP A 139 -30.47 -0.62 5.75
CA ASP A 139 -31.05 0.13 6.87
C ASP A 139 -32.45 0.72 6.58
#